data_AF-A0A5P0JHQ3-F1
#
_entry.id   AF-A0A5P0JHQ3-F1
#
_cell.length_a   1.000
_cell.length_b   1.000
_cell.length_c   1.000
_cell.angle_alpha   90.00
_cell.angle_beta   90.00
_cell.angle_gamma   90.00
#
_symmetry.space_group_name_H-M   'P 1'
#
loop_
_entity.id
_entity.type
_entity.pdbx_description
1 polymer ?
#
loop_
_entity_poly.entity_id
_entity_poly.type
_entity_poly.pdbx_seq_one_letter_code
_entity_poly.pdbx_strand_id
1 'polypeptide(L)' 'ISDHVFYANANKAATPLVSAEVRENPGIYPPADVRANLFTLKVQDPKIDRVRTRAWTKVKSGK' A
#
# COMPACT_ATOMS: atom_id res chain seq x y z
N ILE A 1 -0.87 15.45 9.69
CA ILE A 1 -1.46 14.67 8.56
C ILE A 1 -1.50 13.19 8.91
N SER A 2 -0.36 12.50 9.12
CA SER A 2 -0.34 11.06 9.44
C SER A 2 -1.25 10.66 10.61
N ASP A 3 -1.27 11.43 11.70
CA ASP A 3 -2.12 11.11 12.86
C ASP A 3 -3.63 11.13 12.54
N HIS A 4 -4.04 11.94 11.56
CA HIS A 4 -5.45 12.05 11.16
C HIS A 4 -5.84 11.01 10.10
N VAL A 5 -4.93 10.66 9.20
CA VAL A 5 -5.22 9.80 8.03
C VAL A 5 -4.70 8.37 8.17
N PHE A 6 -3.97 8.05 9.25
CA PHE A 6 -3.47 6.71 9.58
C PHE A 6 -2.58 6.07 8.50
N TYR A 7 -1.83 6.90 7.76
CA TYR A 7 -0.78 6.45 6.84
C TYR A 7 0.61 6.80 7.36
N ALA A 8 1.54 5.84 7.24
CA ALA A 8 2.96 6.09 7.38
C ALA A 8 3.42 7.09 6.31
N ASN A 9 4.08 8.16 6.75
CA ASN A 9 4.71 9.11 5.84
C ASN A 9 6.17 8.69 5.57
N ALA A 10 6.73 9.18 4.47
CA ALA A 10 8.11 8.90 4.09
C ALA A 10 9.15 9.88 4.70
N ASN A 11 8.73 10.76 5.62
CA ASN A 11 9.62 11.73 6.25
C ASN A 11 10.23 11.14 7.54
N LYS A 12 11.49 10.70 7.45
CA LYS A 12 12.22 10.12 8.58
C LYS A 12 12.31 11.04 9.79
N ALA A 13 12.45 12.36 9.59
CA ALA A 13 12.54 13.32 10.69
C ALA A 13 11.18 13.52 11.40
N ALA A 14 10.08 13.22 10.71
CA ALA A 14 8.75 13.34 11.29
C ALA A 14 8.37 12.12 12.16
N THR A 15 9.05 10.98 12.04
CA THR A 15 8.69 9.75 12.77
C THR A 15 8.52 9.96 14.28
N PRO A 16 9.44 10.63 15.02
CA PRO A 16 9.26 10.85 16.46
C PRO A 16 8.06 11.76 16.82
N LEU A 17 7.56 12.54 15.85
CA LEU A 17 6.45 13.48 16.04
C LEU A 17 5.07 12.86 15.77
N VAL A 18 5.04 11.67 15.18
CA VAL A 18 3.80 10.90 14.94
C VAL A 18 3.31 10.31 16.27
N SER A 19 2.00 10.35 16.51
CA SER A 19 1.38 9.79 17.71
C SER A 19 1.76 8.33 17.92
N ALA A 20 1.84 7.88 19.17
CA ALA A 20 2.16 6.48 19.48
C ALA A 20 1.12 5.51 18.88
N GLU A 21 -0.15 5.88 18.90
CA GLU A 21 -1.25 5.12 18.28
C GLU A 21 -0.98 4.81 16.79
N VAL A 22 -0.37 5.73 16.05
CA VAL A 22 -0.05 5.55 14.63
C VAL A 22 1.35 4.95 14.44
N ARG A 23 2.35 5.43 15.17
CA ARG A 23 3.77 5.01 15.02
C ARG A 23 4.02 3.57 15.48
N GLU A 24 3.29 3.10 16.49
CA GLU A 24 3.49 1.77 17.08
C GLU A 24 2.52 0.72 16.51
N ASN A 25 1.62 1.12 15.62
CA ASN A 25 0.71 0.21 14.94
C ASN A 25 1.46 -0.57 13.82
N PRO A 26 1.59 -1.91 13.91
CA PRO A 26 2.31 -2.71 12.93
C PRO A 26 1.60 -2.81 11.56
N GLY A 27 0.33 -2.43 11.46
CA GLY A 27 -0.38 -2.27 10.19
C GLY A 27 -0.04 -0.97 9.46
N ILE A 28 0.52 0.02 10.16
CA ILE A 28 0.91 1.32 9.60
C ILE A 28 2.43 1.42 9.45
N TYR A 29 3.18 1.11 10.51
CA TYR A 29 4.64 1.00 10.51
C TYR A 29 5.04 -0.48 10.69
N PRO A 30 4.95 -1.30 9.63
CA PRO A 30 5.20 -2.73 9.74
C PRO A 30 6.65 -3.06 10.09
N PRO A 31 6.92 -4.09 10.92
CA PRO A 31 8.27 -4.58 11.22
C PRO A 31 8.92 -5.26 10.01
N ALA A 32 10.21 -5.56 10.11
CA ALA A 32 11.02 -6.00 8.96
C ALA A 32 10.57 -7.35 8.36
N ASP A 33 10.16 -8.29 9.20
CA ASP A 33 9.61 -9.60 8.84
C ASP A 33 8.28 -9.48 8.07
N VAL A 34 7.40 -8.55 8.48
CA VAL A 34 6.16 -8.26 7.74
C VAL A 34 6.50 -7.61 6.39
N ARG A 35 7.41 -6.62 6.37
CA ARG A 35 7.82 -5.95 5.12
C ARG A 35 8.47 -6.90 4.12
N ALA A 36 9.18 -7.93 4.57
CA ALA A 36 9.84 -8.90 3.71
C ALA A 36 8.87 -9.71 2.83
N ASN A 37 7.59 -9.81 3.25
CA ASN A 37 6.56 -10.52 2.51
C ASN A 37 5.74 -9.61 1.58
N LEU A 38 6.01 -8.31 1.55
CA LEU A 38 5.33 -7.37 0.67
C LEU A 38 5.93 -7.42 -0.74
N PHE A 39 5.09 -7.19 -1.75
CA PHE A 39 5.53 -7.08 -3.14
C PHE A 39 5.18 -5.72 -3.72
N THR A 40 6.02 -5.21 -4.60
CA THR A 40 5.75 -4.01 -5.39
C THR A 40 5.27 -4.40 -6.78
N LEU A 41 4.36 -3.60 -7.33
CA LEU A 41 3.89 -3.81 -8.70
C LEU A 41 4.99 -3.46 -9.70
N LYS A 42 5.03 -4.23 -10.79
CA LYS A 42 5.90 -3.97 -11.95
C LYS A 42 5.07 -3.46 -13.12
N VAL A 43 5.69 -2.64 -13.96
CA VAL A 43 5.15 -2.26 -15.27
C VAL A 43 4.90 -3.54 -16.08
N GLN A 44 3.78 -3.59 -16.78
CA GLN A 44 3.37 -4.72 -17.58
C GLN A 44 3.42 -4.37 -19.07
N ASP A 45 3.60 -5.38 -19.92
CA ASP A 45 3.45 -5.21 -21.37
C ASP A 45 2.00 -4.84 -21.73
N PRO A 46 1.76 -4.00 -22.76
CA PRO A 46 0.42 -3.65 -23.24
C PRO A 46 -0.55 -4.84 -23.44
N LYS A 47 -0.04 -6.02 -23.80
CA LYS A 47 -0.83 -7.27 -23.91
C LYS A 47 -1.42 -7.68 -22.56
N ILE A 48 -0.62 -7.66 -21.49
CA ILE A 48 -1.04 -8.02 -20.14
C ILE A 48 -2.00 -6.97 -19.59
N ASP A 49 -1.73 -5.68 -19.83
CA ASP A 49 -2.63 -4.60 -19.46
C ASP A 49 -4.02 -4.77 -20.07
N ARG A 50 -4.09 -5.11 -21.36
CA ARG A 50 -5.37 -5.35 -22.05
C ARG A 50 -6.14 -6.51 -21.45
N VAL A 51 -5.46 -7.63 -21.15
CA VAL A 51 -6.09 -8.80 -20.53
C VAL A 51 -6.60 -8.43 -19.14
N ARG A 52 -5.78 -7.78 -18.30
CA ARG A 52 -6.13 -7.34 -16.95
C ARG A 52 -7.35 -6.40 -16.96
N THR A 53 -7.36 -5.38 -17.82
CA THR A 53 -8.46 -4.42 -17.90
C THR A 53 -9.75 -5.09 -18.35
N ARG A 54 -9.72 -5.97 -19.37
CA ARG A 54 -10.91 -6.71 -19.81
C ARG A 54 -11.45 -7.63 -18.72
N ALA A 55 -10.58 -8.39 -18.07
CA ALA A 55 -10.95 -9.25 -16.96
C ALA A 55 -11.60 -8.45 -15.82
N TRP A 56 -11.04 -7.29 -15.48
CA TRP A 56 -11.57 -6.44 -14.43
C TRP A 56 -12.94 -5.82 -14.78
N THR A 57 -13.13 -5.36 -16.02
CA THR A 57 -14.45 -4.89 -16.48
C THR A 57 -15.49 -6.01 -16.37
N LYS A 58 -15.13 -7.23 -16.76
CA LYS A 58 -15.98 -8.41 -16.63
C LYS A 58 -16.38 -8.63 -15.16
N VAL A 59 -15.40 -8.73 -14.25
CA VAL A 59 -15.63 -8.87 -12.79
C VAL A 59 -16.57 -7.78 -12.26
N LYS A 60 -16.29 -6.51 -12.55
CA LYS A 60 -17.11 -5.38 -12.07
C LYS A 60 -18.53 -5.37 -12.64
N SER A 61 -18.73 -5.89 -13.85
CA SER A 61 -20.04 -5.91 -14.52
C SER A 61 -20.97 -7.04 -14.04
N GLY A 62 -20.49 -7.95 -13.17
CA GLY A 62 -21.28 -9.07 -12.68
C GLY A 62 -21.55 -10.18 -13.70
N LYS A 63 -20.72 -10.28 -14.76
CA LYS A 63 -20.74 -11.36 -15.75
C LYS A 63 -19.46 -12.18 -15.73
#